data_AF-A0AAW2YC42-F1
#
_entry.id   AF-A0AAW2YC42-F1
#
_cell.length_a   1.000
_cell.length_b   1.000
_cell.length_c   1.000
_cell.angle_alpha   90.00
_cell.angle_beta   90.00
_cell.angle_gamma   90.00
#
_symmetry.space_group_name_H-M   'P 1'
#
loop_
_entity.id
_entity.type
_entity.pdbx_description
1 polymer ?
#
loop_
_entity_poly.entity_id
_entity_poly.type
_entity_poly.pdbx_seq_one_letter_code
_entity_poly.pdbx_strand_id
1 'polypeptide(L)' 'CVRAELVIYKKLEASPDTVALLWAYVGDRPTWRNPQHPFRSDSRFSLKGVPTLILWEDGAVKGERV' A
#
# COMPACT_ATOMS: atom_id res chain seq x y z
N CYS A 1 7.61 -1.25 -7.49
CA CYS A 1 6.30 -1.92 -7.63
C CYS A 1 6.43 -3.28 -8.33
N VAL A 2 6.88 -3.34 -9.59
CA VAL A 2 6.96 -4.58 -10.41
C VAL A 2 7.60 -5.79 -9.69
N ARG A 3 8.73 -5.61 -9.00
CA ARG A 3 9.39 -6.71 -8.28
C ARG A 3 8.61 -7.17 -7.03
N ALA A 4 7.99 -6.23 -6.33
CA ALA A 4 7.26 -6.51 -5.09
C ALA A 4 5.94 -7.24 -5.37
N GLU A 5 5.28 -6.91 -6.48
CA GLU A 5 4.02 -7.50 -6.92
C GLU A 5 4.06 -9.04 -6.94
N LEU A 6 5.08 -9.63 -7.56
CA LEU A 6 5.24 -11.10 -7.60
C LEU A 6 5.38 -11.72 -6.20
N VAL A 7 6.01 -11.01 -5.27
CA VAL A 7 6.17 -11.48 -3.88
C VAL A 7 4.85 -11.37 -3.13
N ILE A 8 4.08 -10.29 -3.35
CA ILE A 8 2.78 -10.07 -2.72
C ILE A 8 1.80 -11.17 -3.12
N TYR A 9 1.68 -11.47 -4.42
CA TYR A 9 0.75 -12.52 -4.88
C TYR A 9 1.10 -13.89 -4.32
N LYS A 10 2.38 -14.29 -4.34
CA LYS A 10 2.83 -15.56 -3.73
C LYS A 10 2.51 -15.65 -2.23
N LYS A 11 2.53 -14.53 -1.52
CA LYS A 11 2.17 -14.48 -0.09
C LYS A 11 0.67 -14.52 0.11
N LEU A 12 -0.10 -13.86 -0.75
CA LEU A 12 -1.56 -13.89 -0.75
C LEU A 12 -2.09 -15.29 -1.02
N GLU A 13 -1.53 -16.02 -2.00
CA GLU A 13 -1.89 -17.41 -2.30
C GLU A 13 -1.69 -18.36 -1.10
N ALA A 14 -0.75 -18.03 -0.20
CA ALA A 14 -0.49 -18.79 1.03
C ALA A 14 -1.25 -18.24 2.26
N SER A 15 -2.01 -17.15 2.09
CA SER A 15 -2.78 -16.52 3.17
C SER A 15 -4.19 -17.11 3.27
N PRO A 16 -4.88 -16.96 4.41
CA PRO A 16 -6.28 -17.38 4.54
C PRO A 16 -7.20 -16.65 3.55
N ASP A 17 -8.25 -17.33 3.10
CA ASP A 17 -9.25 -16.79 2.16
C ASP A 17 -10.03 -15.56 2.69
N THR A 18 -9.88 -15.25 3.97
CA THR A 18 -10.49 -14.08 4.62
C THR A 18 -9.75 -12.77 4.35
N VAL A 19 -8.60 -12.81 3.68
CA VAL A 19 -7.79 -11.63 3.37
C VAL A 19 -8.07 -11.15 1.94
N ALA A 20 -8.47 -9.89 1.81
CA ALA A 20 -8.62 -9.23 0.52
C ALA A 20 -7.43 -8.31 0.22
N LEU A 21 -6.87 -8.40 -1.00
CA LEU A 21 -5.83 -7.48 -1.47
C LEU A 21 -6.46 -6.33 -2.27
N LEU A 22 -6.20 -5.10 -1.85
CA LEU A 22 -6.62 -3.90 -2.57
C LEU A 22 -5.42 -3.24 -3.28
N TRP A 23 -5.64 -2.87 -4.54
CA TRP A 23 -4.67 -2.09 -5.32
C TRP A 23 -5.03 -0.60 -5.28
N ALA A 24 -4.11 0.21 -4.75
CA ALA A 24 -4.22 1.67 -4.76
C ALA A 24 -3.14 2.26 -5.67
N TYR A 25 -3.55 2.75 -6.84
CA TYR A 25 -2.64 3.43 -7.77
C TYR A 25 -2.45 4.89 -7.34
N VAL A 26 -1.21 5.30 -7.14
CA VAL A 26 -0.85 6.65 -6.65
C VAL A 26 -0.64 7.67 -7.77
N GLY A 27 -0.92 7.30 -9.02
CA GLY A 27 -0.56 8.12 -10.18
C GLY A 27 0.87 7.90 -10.66
N ASP A 28 1.28 8.74 -11.60
CA ASP A 28 2.63 8.72 -12.17
C ASP A 28 3.69 9.34 -11.22
N ARG A 29 4.95 9.34 -11.65
CA ARG A 29 6.06 9.82 -10.82
C ARG A 29 5.93 11.29 -10.40
N PRO A 30 5.54 12.24 -11.26
CA PRO A 30 5.23 13.62 -10.85
C PRO A 30 4.10 13.70 -9.82
N THR A 31 2.99 12.98 -10.05
CA THR A 31 1.84 12.97 -9.13
C THR A 31 2.26 12.48 -7.75
N TRP A 32 3.02 11.37 -7.67
CA TRP A 32 3.49 10.82 -6.40
C TRP A 32 4.52 11.72 -5.69
N ARG A 33 5.35 12.45 -6.43
CA ARG A 33 6.36 13.33 -5.86
C ARG A 33 5.78 14.63 -5.29
N ASN A 34 4.53 14.95 -5.60
CA ASN A 34 3.84 16.08 -5.01
C ASN A 34 3.72 15.89 -3.48
N PRO A 35 4.28 16.79 -2.64
CA PRO A 35 4.15 16.69 -1.18
C PRO A 35 2.69 16.77 -0.69
N GLN A 36 1.81 17.42 -1.45
CA GLN A 36 0.38 17.51 -1.15
C GLN A 36 -0.43 16.28 -1.61
N HIS A 37 0.23 15.23 -2.12
CA HIS A 37 -0.44 13.99 -2.51
C HIS A 37 -1.25 13.41 -1.33
N PRO A 38 -2.53 13.02 -1.50
CA PRO A 38 -3.40 12.59 -0.40
C PRO A 38 -2.80 11.49 0.48
N PHE A 39 -2.19 10.46 -0.10
CA PHE A 39 -1.54 9.41 0.68
C PHE A 39 -0.28 9.86 1.46
N ARG A 40 0.34 11.00 1.10
CA ARG A 40 1.45 11.58 1.85
C ARG A 40 0.99 12.51 2.97
N SER A 41 -0.07 13.27 2.73
CA SER A 41 -0.56 14.32 3.64
C SER A 41 -1.60 13.81 4.64
N ASP A 42 -2.34 12.75 4.33
CA ASP A 42 -3.32 12.16 5.23
C ASP A 42 -2.61 11.44 6.40
N SER A 43 -2.92 11.86 7.62
CA SER A 43 -2.29 11.35 8.85
C SER A 43 -2.56 9.86 9.11
N ARG A 44 -3.60 9.28 8.51
CA ARG A 44 -3.89 7.84 8.61
C ARG A 44 -2.90 6.99 7.84
N PHE A 45 -2.33 7.54 6.77
CA PHE A 45 -1.42 6.83 5.88
C PHE A 45 0.02 7.35 5.98
N SER A 46 0.22 8.66 5.79
CA SER A 46 1.52 9.33 5.87
C SER A 46 2.64 8.61 5.09
N LEU A 47 2.31 8.12 3.90
CA LEU A 47 3.17 7.25 3.11
C LEU A 47 4.47 7.96 2.71
N LYS A 48 5.59 7.27 2.90
CA LYS A 48 6.93 7.81 2.60
C LYS A 48 7.44 7.39 1.22
N GLY A 49 7.06 6.20 0.75
CA GLY A 49 7.56 5.59 -0.48
C GLY A 49 6.50 4.79 -1.23
N VAL A 50 6.90 4.26 -2.38
CA VAL A 50 6.16 3.22 -3.12
C VAL A 50 7.16 2.17 -3.63
N PRO A 51 6.77 0.87 -3.71
CA PRO A 51 5.51 0.32 -3.23
C PRO A 51 5.43 0.35 -1.68
N THR A 52 4.23 0.41 -1.13
CA THR A 52 3.99 0.22 0.31
C THR A 52 2.85 -0.76 0.48
N LEU A 53 3.01 -1.73 1.38
CA LEU A 53 1.97 -2.66 1.79
C LEU A 53 1.43 -2.23 3.16
N ILE A 54 0.11 -2.10 3.25
CA ILE A 54 -0.61 -1.72 4.47
C ILE A 54 -1.45 -2.91 4.93
N LEU A 55 -1.40 -3.23 6.22
CA LEU A 55 -2.39 -4.07 6.87
C LEU A 55 -3.51 -3.18 7.41
N TRP A 56 -4.72 -3.38 6.89
CA TRP A 56 -5.91 -2.63 7.28
C TRP A 56 -6.89 -3.55 8.00
N GLU A 57 -7.20 -3.25 9.25
CA GLU A 57 -8.14 -4.02 10.08
C GLU A 57 -8.97 -3.05 10.93
N ASP A 58 -10.27 -3.34 11.04
CA ASP A 58 -11.23 -2.56 11.85
C ASP A 58 -11.19 -1.04 11.60
N GLY A 59 -11.04 -0.63 10.34
CA GLY A 59 -11.05 0.78 9.94
C GLY A 59 -9.75 1.54 10.23
N ALA A 60 -8.66 0.84 10.55
CA ALA A 60 -7.37 1.46 10.85
C ALA A 60 -6.18 0.71 10.22
N VAL A 61 -5.08 1.45 10.04
CA VAL A 61 -3.78 0.88 9.69
C VAL A 61 -3.19 0.19 10.92
N LYS A 62 -2.94 -1.12 10.83
CA LYS A 62 -2.29 -1.92 11.88
C LYS A 62 -0.82 -2.22 11.60
N GLY A 63 -0.39 -2.07 10.35
CA GLY A 63 0.99 -2.28 9.95
C GLY A 63 1.31 -1.67 8.59
N GLU A 64 2.58 -1.32 8.39
CA GLU A 64 3.10 -0.76 7.15
C GLU A 64 4.46 -1.40 6.83
N ARG A 65 4.70 -1.76 5.57
CA ARG A 65 6.03 -2.08 5.04
C ARG A 65 6.26 -1.40 3.70
N VAL A 66 7.40 -0.71 3.60
CA VAL A 66 7.91 -0.02 2.39
C VAL A 66 8.96 -0.90 1.71
#